data_AF-A0A7S1YA61-F1
#
_entry.id   AF-A0A7S1YA61-F1
#
_cell.length_a   1.000
_cell.length_b   1.000
_cell.length_c   1.000
_cell.angle_alpha   90.00
_cell.angle_beta   90.00
_cell.angle_gamma   90.00
#
_symmetry.space_group_name_H-M   'P 1'
#
loop_
_entity.id
_entity.type
_entity.pdbx_description
1 polymer ?
#
loop_
_entity_poly.entity_id
_entity_poly.type
_entity_poly.pdbx_seq_one_letter_code
_entity_poly.pdbx_strand_id
1 'polypeptide(L)'
;MIEWASFFGFLGVPIIVAFVTLLIGLDEWWEITALAWFSCVFAFYLIFACVVIYYEIQACLEVMKSRYGEEVDSLRKLLMTSILLRQQHVYSGSKSVRYVARGLVEEEDGSDHHGGLASKRNESIGLYSRFTRWIALTRCGMFEELDPPVRIYTLQDTKEVRPYLTANSWSLEKIYCRKRNSRYVAIVKGHGALTRAQLVSSFVCVSLGNLFGLLLLLSFLLWSKTSAGVLAVIVAFAFICCILPSIRASYSIYNVTSDLLKEINTHVKDNRAESDEDREVGARELRDSGRTKDSGNLLDLHADPERVASSESEMDTQASRSSAWLATEESCEGIYQVYETYRISQPS
;
A
#
# COMPACT_ATOMS: atom_id res chain seq x y z
N MET A 1 -0.74 -8.25 11.37
CA MET A 1 -1.82 -8.86 12.18
C MET A 1 -2.74 -9.78 11.37
N ILE A 2 -3.25 -9.36 10.22
CA ILE A 2 -4.19 -10.17 9.40
C ILE A 2 -3.61 -11.55 9.02
N GLU A 3 -2.32 -11.61 8.69
CA GLU A 3 -1.62 -12.87 8.36
C GLU A 3 -1.67 -13.88 9.52
N TRP A 4 -1.44 -13.42 10.75
CA TRP A 4 -1.49 -14.26 11.95
C TRP A 4 -2.89 -14.76 12.25
N ALA A 5 -3.89 -13.90 12.16
CA ALA A 5 -5.28 -14.28 12.34
C ALA A 5 -5.72 -15.33 11.30
N SER A 6 -5.29 -15.14 10.05
CA SER A 6 -5.54 -16.10 8.96
C SER A 6 -4.83 -17.42 9.22
N PHE A 7 -3.56 -17.39 9.59
CA PHE A 7 -2.78 -18.59 9.90
C PHE A 7 -3.40 -19.40 11.05
N PHE A 8 -3.73 -18.75 12.17
CA PHE A 8 -4.34 -19.43 13.31
C PHE A 8 -5.75 -19.94 13.00
N GLY A 9 -6.57 -19.14 12.31
CA GLY A 9 -7.93 -19.53 11.96
C GLY A 9 -7.99 -20.68 10.96
N PHE A 10 -7.24 -20.59 9.85
CA PHE A 10 -7.34 -21.56 8.76
C PHE A 10 -6.48 -22.82 8.97
N LEU A 11 -5.38 -22.71 9.71
CA LEU A 11 -4.38 -23.77 9.80
C LEU A 11 -4.13 -24.20 11.25
N GLY A 12 -3.92 -23.24 12.15
CA GLY A 12 -3.60 -23.51 13.57
C GLY A 12 -4.69 -24.29 14.30
N VAL A 13 -5.92 -23.73 14.38
CA VAL A 13 -7.04 -24.36 15.12
C VAL A 13 -7.38 -25.74 14.55
N PRO A 14 -7.57 -25.95 13.24
CA PRO A 14 -7.85 -27.27 12.68
C PRO A 14 -6.74 -28.29 12.95
N ILE A 15 -5.46 -27.90 12.85
CA ILE A 15 -4.36 -28.81 13.14
C ILE A 15 -4.32 -29.18 14.61
N ILE A 16 -4.56 -28.23 15.53
CA ILE A 16 -4.63 -28.52 16.96
C ILE A 16 -5.80 -29.48 17.27
N VAL A 17 -6.97 -29.28 16.65
CA VAL A 17 -8.11 -30.20 16.79
C VAL A 17 -7.76 -31.59 16.25
N ALA A 18 -7.14 -31.68 15.06
CA ALA A 18 -6.67 -32.94 14.49
C ALA A 18 -5.66 -33.63 15.42
N PHE A 19 -4.70 -32.88 15.94
CA PHE A 19 -3.68 -33.37 16.87
C PHE A 19 -4.31 -33.97 18.13
N VAL A 20 -5.22 -33.23 18.78
CA VAL A 20 -5.89 -33.69 20.00
C VAL A 20 -6.77 -34.91 19.73
N THR A 21 -7.55 -34.90 18.65
CA THR A 21 -8.45 -36.02 18.31
C THR A 21 -7.67 -37.30 17.94
N LEU A 22 -6.54 -37.17 17.23
CA LEU A 22 -5.63 -38.28 16.94
C LEU A 22 -4.98 -38.85 18.21
N LEU A 23 -4.56 -38.00 19.16
CA LEU A 23 -3.99 -38.47 20.43
C LEU A 23 -5.00 -39.16 21.34
N ILE A 24 -6.27 -38.76 21.29
CA ILE A 24 -7.37 -39.44 22.00
C ILE A 24 -7.66 -40.82 21.35
N GLY A 25 -7.29 -41.00 20.07
CA GLY A 25 -7.53 -42.23 19.33
C GLY A 25 -8.96 -42.34 18.81
N LEU A 26 -9.60 -41.21 18.49
CA LEU A 26 -10.94 -41.23 17.86
C LEU A 26 -10.84 -41.69 16.41
N ASP A 27 -11.74 -42.59 15.99
CA ASP A 27 -11.80 -43.07 14.60
C ASP A 27 -12.33 -41.99 13.63
N GLU A 28 -13.22 -41.12 14.12
CA GLU A 28 -13.86 -40.04 13.36
C GLU A 28 -13.09 -38.70 13.43
N TRP A 29 -11.78 -38.74 13.72
CA TRP A 29 -10.94 -37.54 13.86
C TRP A 29 -11.02 -36.61 12.65
N TRP A 30 -11.16 -37.17 11.45
CA TRP A 30 -11.20 -36.41 10.19
C TRP A 30 -12.50 -35.60 10.07
N GLU A 31 -13.64 -36.14 10.52
CA GLU A 31 -14.94 -35.47 10.47
C GLU A 31 -14.97 -34.29 11.44
N ILE A 32 -14.51 -34.52 12.68
CA ILE A 32 -14.37 -33.48 13.70
C ILE A 32 -13.44 -32.35 13.22
N THR A 33 -12.30 -32.72 12.64
CA THR A 33 -11.33 -31.76 12.08
C THR A 33 -11.93 -30.98 10.92
N ALA A 34 -12.65 -31.63 10.01
CA ALA A 34 -13.30 -30.97 8.88
C ALA A 34 -14.38 -29.99 9.33
N LEU A 35 -15.20 -30.36 10.32
CA LEU A 35 -16.21 -29.49 10.92
C LEU A 35 -15.58 -28.29 11.62
N ALA A 36 -14.49 -28.49 12.37
CA ALA A 36 -13.75 -27.40 13.00
C ALA A 36 -13.15 -26.45 11.95
N TRP A 37 -12.54 -26.99 10.89
CA TRP A 37 -12.01 -26.19 9.78
C TRP A 37 -13.08 -25.38 9.08
N PHE A 38 -14.21 -26.02 8.72
CA PHE A 38 -15.34 -25.34 8.09
C PHE A 38 -15.88 -24.21 8.98
N SER A 39 -16.01 -24.46 10.28
CA SER A 39 -16.46 -23.45 11.25
C SER A 39 -15.50 -22.25 11.32
N CYS A 40 -14.19 -22.50 11.33
CA CYS A 40 -13.18 -21.43 11.31
C CYS A 40 -13.23 -20.62 10.01
N VAL A 41 -13.33 -21.27 8.85
CA VAL A 41 -13.45 -20.61 7.54
C VAL A 41 -14.70 -19.74 7.48
N PHE A 42 -15.83 -20.28 7.94
CA PHE A 42 -17.11 -19.57 7.96
C PHE A 42 -17.06 -18.34 8.87
N ALA A 43 -16.54 -18.47 10.09
CA ALA A 43 -16.36 -17.35 11.01
C ALA A 43 -15.46 -16.26 10.42
N PHE A 44 -14.34 -16.64 9.81
CA PHE A 44 -13.43 -15.69 9.16
C PHE A 44 -14.10 -14.99 7.97
N TYR A 45 -14.87 -15.73 7.17
CA TYR A 45 -15.63 -15.16 6.06
C TYR A 45 -16.66 -14.12 6.54
N LEU A 46 -17.39 -14.40 7.62
CA LEU A 46 -18.33 -13.44 8.19
C LEU A 46 -17.63 -12.17 8.68
N ILE A 47 -16.54 -12.30 9.43
CA ILE A 47 -15.75 -11.15 9.91
C ILE A 47 -15.24 -10.34 8.71
N PHE A 48 -14.65 -11.02 7.72
CA PHE A 48 -14.16 -10.38 6.51
C PHE A 48 -15.27 -9.63 5.76
N ALA A 49 -16.43 -10.26 5.57
CA ALA A 49 -17.57 -9.65 4.92
C ALA A 49 -18.05 -8.39 5.68
N CYS A 50 -18.17 -8.48 7.01
CA CYS A 50 -18.52 -7.32 7.85
C CYS A 50 -17.50 -6.18 7.71
N VAL A 51 -16.20 -6.49 7.73
CA VAL A 51 -15.12 -5.51 7.60
C VAL A 51 -15.13 -4.86 6.21
N VAL A 52 -15.31 -5.64 5.15
CA VAL A 52 -15.43 -5.11 3.77
C VAL A 52 -16.64 -4.19 3.65
N ILE A 53 -17.81 -4.64 4.12
CA ILE A 53 -19.03 -3.82 4.10
C ILE A 53 -18.82 -2.52 4.88
N TYR A 54 -18.22 -2.58 6.07
CA TYR A 54 -17.91 -1.41 6.87
C TYR A 54 -17.00 -0.42 6.12
N TYR A 55 -15.89 -0.89 5.54
CA TYR A 55 -14.95 -0.02 4.83
C TYR A 55 -15.49 0.53 3.52
N GLU A 56 -16.30 -0.24 2.80
CA GLU A 56 -17.00 0.22 1.60
C GLU A 56 -18.00 1.31 1.96
N ILE A 57 -18.81 1.12 3.01
CA ILE A 57 -19.74 2.14 3.49
C ILE A 57 -18.96 3.40 3.89
N GLN A 58 -17.94 3.28 4.75
CA GLN A 58 -17.15 4.43 5.19
C GLN A 58 -16.55 5.21 4.04
N ALA A 59 -16.02 4.50 3.04
CA ALA A 59 -15.42 5.18 1.90
C ALA A 59 -16.45 5.77 0.94
N CYS A 60 -17.62 5.15 0.80
CA CYS A 60 -18.75 5.79 0.13
C CYS A 60 -19.14 7.09 0.84
N LEU A 61 -19.19 7.09 2.18
CA LEU A 61 -19.46 8.29 2.98
C LEU A 61 -18.40 9.37 2.75
N GLU A 62 -17.12 9.01 2.71
CA GLU A 62 -16.00 9.95 2.50
C GLU A 62 -16.01 10.57 1.10
N VAL A 63 -16.25 9.76 0.06
CA VAL A 63 -16.42 10.24 -1.33
C VAL A 63 -17.64 11.15 -1.44
N MET A 64 -18.71 10.86 -0.71
CA MET A 64 -19.90 11.70 -0.64
C MET A 64 -19.61 13.04 0.04
N LYS A 65 -18.93 13.02 1.18
CA LYS A 65 -18.55 14.23 1.95
C LYS A 65 -17.63 15.15 1.14
N SER A 66 -16.64 14.58 0.44
CA SER A 66 -15.72 15.36 -0.39
C SER A 66 -16.39 16.00 -1.63
N ARG A 67 -17.43 15.38 -2.19
CA ARG A 67 -18.11 15.92 -3.39
C ARG A 67 -19.25 16.89 -3.09
N TYR A 68 -19.99 16.70 -2.01
CA TYR A 68 -21.24 17.42 -1.75
C TYR A 68 -21.19 18.31 -0.49
N GLY A 69 -20.05 18.37 0.22
CA GLY A 69 -19.92 19.12 1.46
C GLY A 69 -20.50 18.37 2.68
N GLU A 70 -20.48 19.03 3.85
CA GLU A 70 -20.85 18.41 5.14
C GLU A 70 -22.37 18.21 5.34
N GLU A 71 -23.24 18.77 4.49
CA GLU A 71 -24.70 18.83 4.73
C GLU A 71 -25.49 17.51 4.46
N VAL A 72 -24.83 16.35 4.38
CA VAL A 72 -25.51 15.07 4.09
C VAL A 72 -25.87 14.32 5.38
N ASP A 73 -26.73 14.90 6.22
CA ASP A 73 -27.11 14.30 7.52
C ASP A 73 -28.08 13.11 7.41
N SER A 74 -28.77 12.95 6.28
CA SER A 74 -29.81 11.91 6.14
C SER A 74 -29.35 10.71 5.30
N LEU A 75 -29.43 9.51 5.88
CA LEU A 75 -29.14 8.23 5.21
C LEU A 75 -29.90 8.04 3.90
N ARG A 76 -31.14 8.54 3.83
CA ARG A 76 -31.97 8.45 2.61
C ARG A 76 -31.38 9.25 1.44
N LYS A 77 -30.94 10.49 1.68
CA LYS A 77 -30.25 11.30 0.65
C LYS A 77 -28.97 10.61 0.23
N LEU A 78 -28.20 10.08 1.17
CA LEU A 78 -26.97 9.37 0.88
C LEU A 78 -27.19 8.15 -0.03
N LEU A 79 -28.22 7.34 0.26
CA LEU A 79 -28.57 6.18 -0.53
C LEU A 79 -29.05 6.56 -1.94
N MET A 80 -29.88 7.60 -2.05
CA MET A 80 -30.36 8.10 -3.34
C MET A 80 -29.22 8.66 -4.20
N THR A 81 -28.32 9.47 -3.62
CA THR A 81 -27.15 9.98 -4.35
C THR A 81 -26.18 8.87 -4.72
N SER A 82 -26.01 7.84 -3.88
CA SER A 82 -25.18 6.67 -4.21
C SER A 82 -25.75 5.90 -5.41
N ILE A 83 -27.08 5.74 -5.50
CA ILE A 83 -27.74 5.12 -6.66
C ILE A 83 -27.53 5.98 -7.92
N LEU A 84 -27.71 7.30 -7.83
CA LEU A 84 -27.49 8.22 -8.94
C LEU A 84 -26.04 8.20 -9.41
N LEU A 85 -25.06 8.20 -8.50
CA LEU A 85 -23.64 8.09 -8.83
C LEU A 85 -23.32 6.76 -9.51
N ARG A 86 -23.93 5.65 -9.06
CA ARG A 86 -23.76 4.34 -9.70
C ARG A 86 -24.34 4.32 -11.09
N GLN A 87 -25.56 4.81 -11.29
CA GLN A 87 -26.17 4.94 -12.62
C GLN A 87 -25.29 5.81 -13.51
N GLN A 88 -24.86 6.97 -13.00
CA GLN A 88 -23.96 7.87 -13.70
C GLN A 88 -22.66 7.15 -14.10
N HIS A 89 -22.03 6.39 -13.20
CA HIS A 89 -20.80 5.64 -13.51
C HIS A 89 -21.03 4.57 -14.60
N VAL A 90 -22.16 3.85 -14.56
CA VAL A 90 -22.50 2.82 -15.56
C VAL A 90 -22.70 3.42 -16.95
N TYR A 91 -23.31 4.60 -17.03
CA TYR A 91 -23.58 5.29 -18.31
C TYR A 91 -22.45 6.21 -18.75
N SER A 92 -21.47 6.47 -17.88
CA SER A 92 -20.29 7.26 -18.17
C SER A 92 -19.29 6.51 -19.05
N GLY A 93 -18.69 7.20 -20.02
CA GLY A 93 -17.60 6.63 -20.81
C GLY A 93 -16.37 6.39 -19.93
N SER A 94 -15.59 5.34 -20.18
CA SER A 94 -14.32 5.13 -19.47
C SER A 94 -13.14 5.18 -20.43
N LYS A 95 -12.05 5.85 -20.02
CA LYS A 95 -10.74 5.86 -20.70
C LYS A 95 -9.65 5.62 -19.64
N SER A 96 -9.06 4.44 -19.67
CA SER A 96 -7.94 4.13 -18.79
C SER A 96 -6.66 4.70 -19.39
N VAL A 97 -5.94 5.50 -18.60
CA VAL A 97 -4.63 6.04 -18.96
C VAL A 97 -3.58 5.36 -18.07
N ARG A 98 -2.74 4.51 -18.66
CA ARG A 98 -1.65 3.87 -17.93
C ARG A 98 -0.36 4.62 -18.17
N TYR A 99 0.27 5.05 -17.08
CA TYR A 99 1.60 5.64 -17.09
C TYR A 99 2.61 4.54 -16.74
N VAL A 100 3.56 4.31 -17.64
CA VAL A 100 4.73 3.49 -17.32
C VAL A 100 5.88 4.47 -17.11
N ALA A 101 6.03 4.90 -15.86
CA ALA A 101 7.23 5.62 -15.44
C ALA A 101 8.37 4.61 -15.32
N ARG A 102 9.48 4.88 -15.99
CA ARG A 102 10.72 4.09 -15.91
C ARG A 102 11.83 5.10 -15.64
N GLY A 103 12.16 5.30 -14.37
CA GLY A 103 13.21 6.21 -13.94
C GLY A 103 13.08 6.59 -12.46
N LEU A 104 14.23 6.81 -11.83
CA LEU A 104 14.39 7.60 -10.62
C LEU A 104 13.83 8.98 -10.93
N VAL A 105 12.73 9.36 -10.28
CA VAL A 105 12.35 10.77 -10.22
C VAL A 105 13.32 11.37 -9.21
N GLU A 106 14.49 11.80 -9.70
CA GLU A 106 15.25 12.81 -8.97
C GLU A 106 14.33 14.02 -8.88
N GLU A 107 13.98 14.41 -7.65
CA GLU A 107 13.33 15.69 -7.40
C GLU A 107 14.37 16.76 -7.73
N GLU A 108 14.43 17.13 -9.01
CA GLU A 108 15.27 18.20 -9.49
C GLU A 108 14.67 19.50 -8.92
N ASP A 109 15.38 20.05 -7.93
CA ASP A 109 15.08 21.28 -7.23
C ASP A 109 14.79 22.41 -8.24
N GLY A 110 13.52 22.79 -8.36
CA GLY A 110 13.07 24.13 -8.75
C GLY A 110 13.43 24.68 -10.14
N SER A 111 14.04 23.93 -11.06
CA SER A 111 14.28 24.41 -12.42
C SER A 111 13.28 23.83 -13.42
N ASP A 112 12.48 24.70 -14.04
CA ASP A 112 11.45 24.41 -15.05
C ASP A 112 12.01 23.81 -16.36
N HIS A 113 12.69 22.67 -16.26
CA HIS A 113 13.09 21.89 -17.42
C HIS A 113 12.18 20.66 -17.52
N HIS A 114 11.22 20.77 -18.44
CA HIS A 114 10.42 19.67 -18.98
C HIS A 114 11.31 18.65 -19.74
N GLY A 115 12.29 18.06 -19.04
CA GLY A 115 13.05 16.91 -19.47
C GLY A 115 12.15 15.70 -19.51
N GLY A 116 11.57 15.44 -20.69
CA GLY A 116 10.63 14.36 -20.93
C GLY A 116 11.22 12.98 -20.65
N LEU A 117 11.10 12.50 -19.41
CA LEU A 117 11.02 11.08 -19.14
C LEU A 117 9.85 10.56 -19.97
N ALA A 118 10.17 9.84 -21.04
CA ALA A 118 9.22 9.26 -21.98
C ALA A 118 8.35 8.21 -21.27
N SER A 119 7.41 8.67 -20.46
CA SER A 119 6.40 7.85 -19.83
C SER A 119 5.55 7.29 -20.97
N LYS A 120 5.65 5.98 -21.17
CA LYS A 120 4.85 5.30 -22.19
C LYS A 120 3.40 5.35 -21.74
N ARG A 121 2.67 6.38 -22.20
CA ARG A 121 1.25 6.60 -21.96
C ARG A 121 0.45 5.63 -22.84
N ASN A 122 -0.02 4.54 -22.25
CA ASN A 122 -0.95 3.66 -22.93
C ASN A 122 -2.37 4.11 -22.59
N GLU A 123 -3.06 4.71 -23.55
CA GLU A 123 -4.47 5.04 -23.43
C GLU A 123 -5.33 3.92 -24.01
N SER A 124 -6.30 3.45 -23.23
CA SER A 124 -7.34 2.54 -23.72
C SER A 124 -8.72 3.15 -23.48
N ILE A 125 -9.42 3.43 -24.57
CA ILE A 125 -10.79 3.96 -24.56
C ILE A 125 -11.77 2.78 -24.75
N GLY A 126 -12.80 2.69 -23.91
CA GLY A 126 -13.84 1.66 -24.03
C GLY A 126 -14.61 1.74 -25.36
N LEU A 127 -15.15 0.61 -25.82
CA LEU A 127 -15.89 0.54 -27.09
C LEU A 127 -17.09 1.49 -27.14
N TYR A 128 -17.84 1.61 -26.03
CA TYR A 128 -18.96 2.54 -25.93
C TYR A 128 -18.52 3.99 -26.15
N SER A 129 -17.43 4.42 -25.51
CA SER A 129 -16.84 5.75 -25.70
C SER A 129 -16.30 5.98 -27.11
N ARG A 130 -15.87 4.92 -27.81
CA ARG A 130 -15.49 5.01 -29.23
C ARG A 130 -16.72 5.20 -30.12
N PHE A 131 -17.83 4.53 -29.80
CA PHE A 131 -19.09 4.66 -30.52
C PHE A 131 -19.70 6.06 -30.38
N THR A 132 -19.72 6.61 -29.17
CA THR A 132 -20.27 7.96 -28.92
C THR A 132 -19.44 9.09 -29.54
N ARG A 133 -18.15 8.86 -29.81
CA ARG A 133 -17.27 9.80 -30.54
C ARG A 133 -17.44 9.78 -32.06
N TRP A 134 -18.33 8.94 -32.58
CA TRP A 134 -18.50 8.85 -34.01
C TRP A 134 -19.18 10.10 -34.57
N ILE A 135 -18.43 10.86 -35.38
CA ILE A 135 -18.79 12.17 -35.97
C ILE A 135 -20.20 12.22 -36.57
N ALA A 136 -20.67 11.13 -37.18
CA ALA A 136 -22.00 11.09 -37.78
C ALA A 136 -23.13 11.24 -36.73
N LEU A 137 -23.00 10.56 -35.59
CA LEU A 137 -23.98 10.62 -34.51
C LEU A 137 -23.93 11.97 -33.77
N THR A 138 -22.74 12.54 -33.60
CA THR A 138 -22.56 13.88 -33.01
C THR A 138 -23.18 14.97 -33.91
N ARG A 139 -23.01 14.88 -35.23
CA ARG A 139 -23.63 15.81 -36.19
C ARG A 139 -25.16 15.71 -36.25
N CYS A 140 -25.73 14.55 -35.94
CA CYS A 140 -27.18 14.38 -35.82
C CYS A 140 -27.76 15.01 -34.54
N GLY A 141 -26.93 15.63 -33.68
CA GLY A 141 -27.38 16.19 -32.40
C GLY A 141 -27.81 15.14 -31.37
N MET A 142 -27.51 13.85 -31.61
CA MET A 142 -27.84 12.78 -30.68
C MET A 142 -26.86 12.72 -29.49
N PHE A 143 -25.69 13.33 -29.61
CA PHE A 143 -24.69 13.43 -28.56
C PHE A 143 -24.14 14.86 -28.50
N GLU A 144 -24.07 15.40 -27.30
CA GLU A 144 -23.47 16.70 -27.00
C GLU A 144 -22.02 16.51 -26.55
N GLU A 145 -21.15 17.45 -26.93
CA GLU A 145 -19.75 17.45 -26.48
C GLU A 145 -19.70 17.84 -25.01
N LEU A 146 -19.15 16.96 -24.18
CA LEU A 146 -19.14 17.14 -22.74
C LEU A 146 -17.96 17.97 -22.25
N ASP A 147 -18.16 18.55 -21.06
CA ASP A 147 -17.13 19.19 -20.25
C ASP A 147 -15.83 18.36 -20.16
N PRO A 148 -14.68 19.04 -20.01
CA PRO A 148 -13.39 18.38 -19.89
C PRO A 148 -13.40 17.32 -18.76
N PRO A 149 -12.64 16.24 -18.94
CA PRO A 149 -12.67 15.10 -18.03
C PRO A 149 -12.26 15.52 -16.61
N VAL A 150 -13.13 15.22 -15.64
CA VAL A 150 -12.85 15.39 -14.22
C VAL A 150 -12.28 14.09 -13.66
N ARG A 151 -11.13 14.17 -13.01
CA ARG A 151 -10.49 13.02 -12.35
C ARG A 151 -11.43 12.43 -11.30
N ILE A 152 -11.70 11.14 -11.39
CA ILE A 152 -12.40 10.40 -10.33
C ILE A 152 -11.34 9.74 -9.46
N TYR A 153 -11.25 10.17 -8.21
CA TYR A 153 -10.42 9.50 -7.21
C TYR A 153 -11.03 8.13 -6.91
N THR A 154 -10.23 7.09 -7.03
CA THR A 154 -10.63 5.78 -6.53
C THR A 154 -10.62 5.79 -5.01
N LEU A 155 -11.34 4.86 -4.40
CA LEU A 155 -11.34 4.61 -2.96
C LEU A 155 -9.93 4.47 -2.35
N GLN A 156 -9.00 3.97 -3.18
CA GLN A 156 -7.61 3.76 -2.81
C GLN A 156 -6.79 5.04 -2.94
N ASP A 157 -7.15 5.92 -3.87
CA ASP A 157 -6.52 7.23 -4.02
C ASP A 157 -6.91 8.16 -2.87
N THR A 158 -8.17 8.13 -2.41
CA THR A 158 -8.63 8.98 -1.30
C THR A 158 -8.04 8.59 0.04
N LYS A 159 -7.76 7.29 0.25
CA LYS A 159 -7.21 6.80 1.51
C LYS A 159 -5.70 6.93 1.59
N GLU A 160 -5.02 7.24 0.49
CA GLU A 160 -3.55 7.22 0.34
C GLU A 160 -2.88 5.87 0.71
N VAL A 161 -3.65 4.89 1.20
CA VAL A 161 -3.21 3.54 1.54
C VAL A 161 -3.18 2.70 0.27
N ARG A 162 -2.01 2.63 -0.36
CA ARG A 162 -1.78 1.72 -1.49
C ARG A 162 -1.52 0.31 -0.97
N PRO A 163 -2.26 -0.72 -1.41
CA PRO A 163 -2.06 -2.07 -0.90
C PRO A 163 -0.69 -2.63 -1.30
N TYR A 164 0.17 -2.87 -0.30
CA TYR A 164 1.50 -3.45 -0.45
C TYR A 164 1.41 -4.96 -0.64
N LEU A 165 1.40 -5.43 -1.88
CA LEU A 165 1.49 -6.85 -2.19
C LEU A 165 2.74 -7.08 -3.04
N THR A 166 3.71 -7.83 -2.52
CA THR A 166 4.92 -8.26 -3.23
C THR A 166 4.82 -9.73 -3.63
N ALA A 167 5.69 -10.17 -4.57
CA ALA A 167 5.66 -11.53 -5.13
C ALA A 167 5.89 -12.60 -4.08
N ASN A 168 6.43 -12.20 -2.94
CA ASN A 168 6.85 -13.06 -1.86
C ASN A 168 5.99 -12.87 -0.61
N SER A 169 5.16 -11.82 -0.54
CA SER A 169 4.17 -11.67 0.53
C SER A 169 3.17 -12.82 0.53
N TRP A 170 2.83 -13.31 1.72
CA TRP A 170 1.89 -14.41 1.91
C TRP A 170 0.48 -13.82 1.82
N SER A 171 -0.26 -14.13 0.75
CA SER A 171 -1.66 -13.71 0.62
C SER A 171 -2.54 -14.94 0.40
N LEU A 172 -3.76 -14.92 0.96
CA LEU A 172 -4.78 -15.93 0.67
C LEU A 172 -5.02 -16.08 -0.85
N GLU A 173 -4.84 -15.00 -1.62
CA GLU A 173 -4.98 -15.01 -3.08
C GLU A 173 -3.97 -15.95 -3.79
N LYS A 174 -2.76 -16.14 -3.24
CA LYS A 174 -1.79 -17.13 -3.75
C LYS A 174 -2.23 -18.57 -3.49
N ILE A 175 -2.86 -18.82 -2.35
CA ILE A 175 -3.35 -20.16 -1.97
C ILE A 175 -4.55 -20.53 -2.85
N TYR A 176 -5.43 -19.59 -3.15
CA TYR A 176 -6.60 -19.80 -4.02
C TYR A 176 -6.31 -19.66 -5.54
N CYS A 177 -5.11 -20.04 -5.97
CA CYS A 177 -4.78 -20.31 -7.38
C CYS A 177 -4.80 -19.14 -8.38
N ARG A 178 -4.64 -17.88 -7.97
CA ARG A 178 -4.37 -16.81 -8.94
C ARG A 178 -2.87 -16.71 -9.24
N LYS A 179 -2.42 -17.29 -10.36
CA LYS A 179 -1.06 -17.11 -10.89
C LYS A 179 -0.85 -15.63 -11.23
N ARG A 180 -0.22 -14.87 -10.33
CA ARG A 180 -0.03 -13.41 -10.45
C ARG A 180 1.45 -13.08 -10.69
N ASN A 181 2.04 -13.63 -11.75
CA ASN A 181 3.48 -13.54 -12.02
C ASN A 181 3.99 -12.16 -12.50
N SER A 182 3.15 -11.14 -12.67
CA SER A 182 3.54 -9.93 -13.44
C SER A 182 3.39 -8.59 -12.71
N ARG A 183 3.10 -8.57 -11.41
CA ARG A 183 2.69 -7.31 -10.75
C ARG A 183 3.28 -7.12 -9.36
N TYR A 184 4.55 -7.42 -9.22
CA TYR A 184 5.24 -7.35 -7.95
C TYR A 184 6.50 -6.52 -8.10
N VAL A 185 6.38 -5.25 -7.74
CA VAL A 185 7.51 -4.37 -7.47
C VAL A 185 7.73 -4.47 -5.97
N ALA A 186 8.86 -5.04 -5.55
CA ALA A 186 9.29 -4.85 -4.17
C ALA A 186 9.66 -3.37 -4.05
N ILE A 187 8.85 -2.60 -3.33
CA ILE A 187 9.18 -1.22 -3.01
C ILE A 187 10.26 -1.32 -1.93
N VAL A 188 11.51 -1.09 -2.33
CA VAL A 188 12.68 -1.23 -1.46
C VAL A 188 12.91 0.05 -0.63
N LYS A 189 12.36 1.20 -1.07
CA LYS A 189 12.52 2.51 -0.43
C LYS A 189 11.18 3.24 -0.25
N GLY A 190 11.13 4.11 0.76
CA GLY A 190 10.03 5.03 1.09
C GLY A 190 8.97 4.50 2.07
N HIS A 191 7.89 5.27 2.27
CA HIS A 191 6.83 5.00 3.27
C HIS A 191 6.12 3.64 3.10
N GLY A 192 6.28 3.03 1.91
CA GLY A 192 5.77 1.69 1.58
C GLY A 192 6.77 0.55 1.66
N ALA A 193 8.00 0.80 2.14
CA ALA A 193 9.03 -0.22 2.23
C ALA A 193 8.63 -1.32 3.23
N LEU A 194 8.98 -2.57 2.89
CA LEU A 194 8.64 -3.73 3.69
C LEU A 194 9.34 -3.65 5.05
N THR A 195 8.58 -3.52 6.12
CA THR A 195 9.16 -3.31 7.45
C THR A 195 9.86 -4.58 7.93
N ARG A 196 10.96 -4.43 8.68
CA ARG A 196 11.67 -5.57 9.30
C ARG A 196 10.73 -6.42 10.15
N ALA A 197 9.77 -5.80 10.82
CA ALA A 197 8.75 -6.48 11.62
C ALA A 197 7.85 -7.41 10.77
N GLN A 198 7.43 -6.99 9.57
CA GLN A 198 6.64 -7.82 8.65
C GLN A 198 7.44 -9.03 8.14
N LEU A 199 8.73 -8.84 7.84
CA LEU A 199 9.58 -9.93 7.39
C LEU A 199 9.81 -10.96 8.50
N VAL A 200 10.11 -10.50 9.72
CA VAL A 200 10.22 -11.38 10.90
C VAL A 200 8.89 -12.09 11.16
N SER A 201 7.76 -11.38 11.09
CA SER A 201 6.42 -11.96 11.22
C SER A 201 6.18 -13.10 10.21
N SER A 202 6.49 -12.87 8.94
CA SER A 202 6.38 -13.90 7.89
C SER A 202 7.28 -15.10 8.17
N PHE A 203 8.51 -14.87 8.63
CA PHE A 203 9.46 -15.93 8.99
C PHE A 203 8.92 -16.81 10.13
N VAL A 204 8.43 -16.19 11.21
CA VAL A 204 7.88 -16.93 12.36
C VAL A 204 6.61 -17.69 11.93
N CYS A 205 5.77 -17.10 11.09
CA CYS A 205 4.58 -17.77 10.54
C CYS A 205 4.93 -19.05 9.75
N VAL A 206 5.90 -18.97 8.84
CA VAL A 206 6.41 -20.14 8.10
C VAL A 206 7.00 -21.20 9.05
N SER A 207 7.77 -20.76 10.04
CA SER A 207 8.38 -21.67 11.03
C SER A 207 7.32 -22.42 11.85
N LEU A 208 6.28 -21.71 12.31
CA LEU A 208 5.17 -22.32 13.03
C LEU A 208 4.34 -23.25 12.15
N GLY A 209 4.12 -22.91 10.88
CA GLY A 209 3.44 -23.78 9.92
C GLY A 209 4.17 -25.12 9.75
N ASN A 210 5.50 -25.08 9.60
CA ASN A 210 6.32 -26.28 9.54
C ASN A 210 6.26 -27.10 10.84
N LEU A 211 6.28 -26.44 12.00
CA LEU A 211 6.15 -27.10 13.30
C LEU A 211 4.81 -27.83 13.44
N PHE A 212 3.70 -27.16 13.08
CA PHE A 212 2.37 -27.77 13.09
C PHE A 212 2.24 -28.93 12.11
N GLY A 213 2.84 -28.82 10.93
CA GLY A 213 2.92 -29.93 9.97
C GLY A 213 3.63 -31.17 10.55
N LEU A 214 4.75 -30.97 11.25
CA LEU A 214 5.43 -32.08 11.94
C LEU A 214 4.62 -32.70 13.06
N LEU A 215 3.98 -31.87 13.89
CA LEU A 215 3.16 -32.35 15.01
C LEU A 215 1.99 -33.20 14.51
N LEU A 216 1.37 -32.80 13.40
CA LEU A 216 0.30 -33.56 12.76
C LEU A 216 0.84 -34.87 12.18
N LEU A 217 1.97 -34.85 11.49
CA LEU A 217 2.62 -36.07 10.97
C LEU A 217 2.96 -37.05 12.11
N LEU A 218 3.55 -36.55 13.20
CA LEU A 218 3.89 -37.35 14.37
C LEU A 218 2.64 -37.98 15.00
N SER A 219 1.57 -37.21 15.16
CA SER A 219 0.31 -37.69 15.73
C SER A 219 -0.33 -38.77 14.88
N PHE A 220 -0.30 -38.60 13.56
CA PHE A 220 -0.79 -39.61 12.62
C PHE A 220 0.04 -40.91 12.67
N LEU A 221 1.37 -40.79 12.79
CA LEU A 221 2.26 -41.96 12.93
C LEU A 221 2.06 -42.69 14.26
N LEU A 222 1.79 -41.96 15.35
CA LEU A 222 1.45 -42.53 16.66
C LEU A 222 0.09 -43.24 16.61
N TRP A 223 -0.91 -42.62 15.99
CA TRP A 223 -2.24 -43.18 15.82
C TRP A 223 -2.22 -44.49 15.00
N SER A 224 -1.41 -44.53 13.93
CA SER A 224 -1.25 -45.75 13.10
C SER A 224 -0.47 -46.89 13.78
N LYS A 225 -0.02 -46.70 15.04
CA LYS A 225 0.76 -47.69 15.81
C LYS A 225 2.03 -48.14 15.08
N THR A 226 2.65 -47.22 14.34
CA THR A 226 3.90 -47.50 13.61
C THR A 226 5.04 -47.83 14.58
N SER A 227 5.93 -48.75 14.23
CA SER A 227 7.10 -49.07 15.06
C SER A 227 8.01 -47.86 15.26
N ALA A 228 8.61 -47.74 16.45
CA ALA A 228 9.40 -46.56 16.83
C ALA A 228 10.56 -46.26 15.85
N GLY A 229 11.19 -47.30 15.29
CA GLY A 229 12.26 -47.14 14.30
C GLY A 229 11.80 -46.51 13.00
N VAL A 230 10.64 -46.93 12.46
CA VAL A 230 10.07 -46.37 11.23
C VAL A 230 9.61 -44.93 11.47
N LEU A 231 9.04 -44.64 12.64
CA LEU A 231 8.66 -43.29 13.04
C LEU A 231 9.87 -42.34 13.04
N ALA A 232 10.98 -42.74 13.64
CA ALA A 232 12.19 -41.92 13.69
C ALA A 232 12.74 -41.60 12.30
N VAL A 233 12.74 -42.58 11.39
CA VAL A 233 13.21 -42.40 10.00
C VAL A 233 12.30 -41.44 9.23
N ILE A 234 10.98 -41.59 9.33
CA ILE A 234 10.03 -40.72 8.62
C ILE A 234 10.13 -39.28 9.14
N VAL A 235 10.21 -39.08 10.46
CA VAL A 235 10.34 -37.74 11.05
C VAL A 235 11.66 -37.09 10.64
N ALA A 236 12.77 -37.84 10.66
CA ALA A 236 14.06 -37.34 10.19
C ALA A 236 14.02 -36.95 8.70
N PHE A 237 13.39 -37.79 7.86
CA PHE A 237 13.23 -37.51 6.44
C PHE A 237 12.37 -36.26 6.20
N ALA A 238 11.23 -36.12 6.89
CA ALA A 238 10.38 -34.93 6.80
C ALA A 238 11.11 -33.67 7.25
N PHE A 239 11.91 -33.75 8.33
CA PHE A 239 12.73 -32.63 8.79
C PHE A 239 13.77 -32.22 7.73
N ILE A 240 14.48 -33.19 7.15
CA ILE A 240 15.53 -32.93 6.17
C ILE A 240 14.96 -32.40 4.84
N CYS A 241 13.86 -32.99 4.36
CA CYS A 241 13.31 -32.68 3.04
C CYS A 241 12.38 -31.46 3.03
N CYS A 242 11.68 -31.17 4.12
CA CYS A 242 10.70 -30.08 4.16
C CYS A 242 11.20 -28.87 4.94
N ILE A 243 11.76 -29.10 6.13
CA ILE A 243 12.09 -28.00 7.05
C ILE A 243 13.41 -27.34 6.69
N LEU A 244 14.46 -28.13 6.44
CA LEU A 244 15.76 -27.55 6.09
C LEU A 244 15.72 -26.66 4.84
N PRO A 245 15.06 -27.05 3.72
CA PRO A 245 14.96 -26.18 2.56
C PRO A 245 14.13 -24.93 2.84
N SER A 246 13.05 -25.05 3.62
CA SER A 246 12.21 -23.91 4.02
C SER A 246 12.98 -22.90 4.88
N ILE A 247 13.76 -23.37 5.86
CA ILE A 247 14.61 -22.52 6.70
C ILE A 247 15.71 -21.88 5.85
N ARG A 248 16.37 -22.64 4.97
CA ARG A 248 17.43 -22.09 4.10
C ARG A 248 16.92 -21.02 3.16
N ALA A 249 15.78 -21.25 2.51
CA ALA A 249 15.14 -20.26 1.63
C ALA A 249 14.79 -18.99 2.40
N SER A 250 14.22 -19.15 3.60
CA SER A 250 13.83 -18.01 4.44
C SER A 250 15.04 -17.24 4.98
N TYR A 251 16.11 -17.95 5.36
CA TYR A 251 17.38 -17.35 5.78
C TYR A 251 18.05 -16.57 4.64
N SER A 252 18.02 -17.10 3.42
CA SER A 252 18.55 -16.41 2.23
C SER A 252 17.84 -15.08 1.99
N ILE A 253 16.50 -15.06 2.06
CA ILE A 253 15.70 -13.82 1.91
C ILE A 253 16.02 -12.84 3.04
N TYR A 254 16.12 -13.33 4.29
CA TYR A 254 16.50 -12.50 5.42
C TYR A 254 17.88 -11.85 5.21
N ASN A 255 18.87 -12.62 4.74
CA ASN A 255 20.21 -12.11 4.50
C ASN A 255 20.23 -11.03 3.41
N VAL A 256 19.62 -11.30 2.25
CA VAL A 256 19.52 -10.32 1.15
C VAL A 256 18.83 -9.03 1.60
N THR A 257 17.73 -9.16 2.37
CA THR A 257 17.02 -7.97 2.86
C THR A 257 17.84 -7.22 3.90
N SER A 258 18.58 -7.92 4.75
CA SER A 258 19.45 -7.30 5.74
C SER A 258 20.63 -6.56 5.11
N ASP A 259 21.16 -7.07 4.00
CA ASP A 259 22.26 -6.44 3.27
C ASP A 259 21.77 -5.20 2.52
N LEU A 260 20.60 -5.27 1.87
CA LEU A 260 19.95 -4.08 1.28
C LEU A 260 19.65 -3.00 2.34
N LEU A 261 19.20 -3.39 3.53
CA LEU A 261 18.97 -2.44 4.62
C LEU A 261 20.26 -1.79 5.12
N LYS A 262 21.38 -2.51 5.13
CA LYS A 262 22.69 -1.91 5.47
C LYS A 262 23.10 -0.90 4.41
N GLU A 263 22.99 -1.26 3.13
CA GLU A 263 23.31 -0.40 2.00
C GLU A 263 22.47 0.89 1.98
N ILE A 264 21.17 0.79 2.27
CA ILE A 264 20.30 1.97 2.40
C ILE A 264 20.75 2.84 3.57
N ASN A 265 21.06 2.25 4.73
CA ASN A 265 21.50 3.01 5.89
C ASN A 265 22.87 3.66 5.69
N THR A 266 23.77 3.08 4.87
CA THR A 266 25.03 3.74 4.50
C THR A 266 24.77 4.90 3.57
N HIS A 267 23.96 4.73 2.52
CA HIS A 267 23.61 5.83 1.62
C HIS A 267 22.92 7.00 2.33
N VAL A 268 22.00 6.74 3.26
CA VAL A 268 21.33 7.81 4.04
C VAL A 268 22.33 8.55 4.94
N LYS A 269 23.33 7.85 5.50
CA LYS A 269 24.38 8.50 6.30
C LYS A 269 25.32 9.33 5.44
N ASP A 270 25.69 8.83 4.27
CA ASP A 270 26.57 9.52 3.34
C ASP A 270 25.89 10.79 2.81
N ASN A 271 24.64 10.71 2.36
CA ASN A 271 23.85 11.87 1.92
C ASN A 271 23.65 12.90 3.05
N ARG A 272 23.50 12.46 4.30
CA ARG A 272 23.39 13.36 5.44
C ARG A 272 24.72 14.06 5.74
N ALA A 273 25.84 13.35 5.64
CA ALA A 273 27.16 13.93 5.82
C ALA A 273 27.47 14.98 4.76
N GLU A 274 27.14 14.69 3.49
CA GLU A 274 27.27 15.64 2.37
C GLU A 274 26.40 16.89 2.58
N SER A 275 25.13 16.73 2.99
CA SER A 275 24.25 17.87 3.30
C SER A 275 24.74 18.71 4.49
N ASP A 276 25.33 18.09 5.50
CA ASP A 276 25.93 18.80 6.65
C ASP A 276 27.21 19.56 6.23
N GLU A 277 28.03 19.00 5.32
CA GLU A 277 29.20 19.69 4.74
C GLU A 277 28.78 20.90 3.89
N ASP A 278 27.80 20.76 3.01
CA ASP A 278 27.28 21.85 2.19
C ASP A 278 26.70 23.00 3.03
N ARG A 279 25.99 22.64 4.12
CA ARG A 279 25.45 23.62 5.07
C ARG A 279 26.56 24.37 5.81
N GLU A 280 27.67 23.70 6.12
CA GLU A 280 28.84 24.33 6.75
C GLU A 280 29.58 25.26 5.77
N VAL A 281 29.74 24.86 4.50
CA VAL A 281 30.35 25.67 3.45
C VAL A 281 29.52 26.94 3.19
N GLY A 282 28.20 26.81 3.03
CA GLY A 282 27.30 27.96 2.86
C GLY A 282 27.31 28.91 4.06
N ALA A 283 27.43 28.39 5.29
CA ALA A 283 27.56 29.21 6.49
C ALA A 283 28.91 29.97 6.55
N ARG A 284 29.99 29.38 6.05
CA ARG A 284 31.31 30.04 5.94
C ARG A 284 31.29 31.17 4.90
N GLU A 285 30.70 30.94 3.73
CA GLU A 285 30.57 31.99 2.70
C GLU A 285 29.74 33.19 3.17
N LEU A 286 28.63 32.96 3.89
CA LEU A 286 27.83 34.05 4.49
C LEU A 286 28.63 34.84 5.53
N ARG A 287 29.49 34.18 6.31
CA ARG A 287 30.34 34.84 7.31
C ARG A 287 31.42 35.71 6.67
N ASP A 288 31.98 35.29 5.54
CA ASP A 288 32.98 36.08 4.81
C ASP A 288 32.33 37.23 4.01
N SER A 289 31.13 37.02 3.46
CA SER A 289 30.37 38.08 2.76
C SER A 289 29.94 39.22 3.69
N GLY A 290 29.60 38.93 4.96
CA GLY A 290 29.28 39.95 5.96
C GLY A 290 30.45 40.84 6.39
N ARG A 291 31.70 40.42 6.17
CA ARG A 291 32.90 41.15 6.63
C ARG A 291 33.34 42.28 5.71
N THR A 292 32.79 42.37 4.50
CA THR A 292 33.21 43.36 3.48
C THR A 292 32.29 44.56 3.35
N LYS A 293 31.17 44.64 4.08
CA LYS A 293 30.23 45.77 4.03
C LYS A 293 30.40 46.85 5.10
N ASP A 294 31.28 46.69 6.08
CA ASP A 294 31.41 47.61 7.23
C ASP A 294 32.49 48.71 7.09
N SER A 295 33.03 48.93 5.89
CA SER A 295 34.08 49.94 5.65
C SER A 295 33.62 51.15 4.83
N GLY A 296 32.33 51.49 4.83
CA GLY A 296 31.83 52.63 4.05
C GLY A 296 30.64 53.35 4.66
N ASN A 297 30.90 54.53 5.22
CA ASN A 297 29.99 55.60 5.62
C ASN A 297 29.19 55.44 6.92
N LEU A 298 29.89 55.78 7.99
CA LEU A 298 29.36 56.51 9.14
C LEU A 298 28.97 57.94 8.67
N LEU A 299 27.70 58.19 8.41
CA LEU A 299 27.14 59.55 8.39
C LEU A 299 25.78 59.53 9.09
N ASP A 300 25.72 60.35 10.14
CA ASP A 300 24.58 60.65 10.99
C ASP A 300 23.25 60.71 10.25
N LEU A 301 22.21 60.09 10.81
CA LEU A 301 20.87 60.69 10.77
C LEU A 301 20.00 60.17 11.92
N HIS A 302 19.85 61.06 12.89
CA HIS A 302 18.67 61.39 13.70
C HIS A 302 17.59 60.33 14.00
N ALA A 303 17.32 60.22 15.29
CA ALA A 303 16.21 59.53 15.93
C ALA A 303 14.82 60.02 15.51
N ASP A 304 13.85 59.11 15.50
CA ASP A 304 12.49 59.35 16.00
C ASP A 304 11.89 58.05 16.56
N PRO A 305 11.23 58.05 17.75
CA PRO A 305 10.61 56.87 18.32
C PRO A 305 9.07 56.98 18.31
N GLU A 306 8.37 56.19 17.50
CA GLU A 306 6.95 55.90 17.76
C GLU A 306 6.56 54.46 17.44
N ARG A 307 6.03 53.82 18.50
CA ARG A 307 4.97 52.80 18.58
C ARG A 307 4.41 52.29 17.24
N VAL A 308 4.25 50.96 17.13
CA VAL A 308 2.94 50.28 17.24
C VAL A 308 3.17 48.78 17.46
N ALA A 309 2.44 48.24 18.44
CA ALA A 309 2.33 46.84 18.74
C ALA A 309 1.47 46.11 17.68
N SER A 310 1.90 44.93 17.26
CA SER A 310 0.99 43.93 16.69
C SER A 310 1.54 42.53 16.95
N SER A 311 1.03 41.92 18.02
CA SER A 311 1.11 40.51 18.33
C SER A 311 0.19 39.73 17.39
N GLU A 312 0.68 39.32 16.22
CA GLU A 312 -0.04 38.42 15.30
C GLU A 312 0.97 37.90 14.27
N SER A 313 1.82 36.92 14.64
CA SER A 313 2.76 36.31 13.68
C SER A 313 3.24 34.90 14.04
N GLU A 314 2.83 34.30 15.17
CA GLU A 314 3.31 32.96 15.54
C GLU A 314 2.41 31.81 15.03
N MET A 315 1.24 32.10 14.47
CA MET A 315 0.34 31.04 13.96
C MET A 315 0.59 30.68 12.48
N ASP A 316 1.13 31.62 11.69
CA ASP A 316 1.46 31.36 10.27
C ASP A 316 2.78 30.62 10.08
N THR A 317 3.70 30.69 11.05
CA THR A 317 4.95 29.92 10.99
C THR A 317 4.72 28.43 11.27
N GLN A 318 3.62 28.06 11.94
CA GLN A 318 3.28 26.67 12.21
C GLN A 318 2.49 26.05 11.04
N ALA A 319 1.64 26.83 10.35
CA ALA A 319 1.01 26.42 9.09
C ALA A 319 2.03 26.31 7.94
N SER A 320 3.01 27.22 7.86
CA SER A 320 4.09 27.15 6.86
C SER A 320 5.12 26.05 7.16
N ARG A 321 5.28 25.63 8.42
CA ARG A 321 6.04 24.42 8.77
C ARG A 321 5.26 23.16 8.40
N SER A 322 3.96 23.11 8.67
CA SER A 322 3.10 21.98 8.27
C SER A 322 3.10 21.73 6.75
N SER A 323 3.20 22.78 5.93
CA SER A 323 3.31 22.66 4.46
C SER A 323 4.74 22.37 3.99
N ALA A 324 5.78 22.84 4.70
CA ALA A 324 7.18 22.47 4.42
C ALA A 324 7.53 21.02 4.82
N TRP A 325 6.84 20.45 5.82
CA TRP A 325 6.96 19.03 6.17
C TRP A 325 6.24 18.09 5.20
N LEU A 326 5.33 18.61 4.37
CA LEU A 326 4.68 17.87 3.26
C LEU A 326 5.50 17.91 1.96
N ALA A 327 6.59 18.69 1.91
CA ALA A 327 7.42 18.86 0.71
C ALA A 327 8.74 18.06 0.76
N THR A 328 8.97 17.26 1.79
CA THR A 328 10.11 16.34 1.89
C THR A 328 9.60 14.90 1.80
N GLU A 329 8.96 14.56 0.68
CA GLU A 329 8.51 13.20 0.37
C GLU A 329 9.51 12.51 -0.55
N GLU A 330 10.43 11.72 0.03
CA GLU A 330 11.37 10.89 -0.74
C GLU A 330 10.65 9.96 -1.73
N SER A 331 10.96 10.22 -3.00
CA SER A 331 10.60 9.53 -4.23
C SER A 331 10.62 7.99 -4.14
N CYS A 332 9.47 7.37 -4.40
CA CYS A 332 9.31 5.92 -4.55
C CYS A 332 9.15 5.52 -6.02
N GLU A 333 10.00 4.61 -6.49
CA GLU A 333 9.79 3.93 -7.77
C GLU A 333 8.56 3.01 -7.70
N GLY A 334 7.54 3.32 -8.50
CA GLY A 334 6.31 2.55 -8.60
C GLY A 334 5.74 2.56 -10.01
N ILE A 335 5.07 1.48 -10.40
CA ILE A 335 4.22 1.47 -11.60
C ILE A 335 2.86 2.02 -11.17
N TYR A 336 2.56 3.26 -11.54
CA TYR A 336 1.30 3.92 -11.21
C TYR A 336 0.23 3.56 -12.26
N GLN A 337 -0.85 2.88 -11.84
CA GLN A 337 -2.07 2.75 -12.65
C GLN A 337 -3.06 3.82 -12.20
N VAL A 338 -3.24 4.86 -13.02
CA VAL A 338 -4.28 5.87 -12.81
C VAL A 338 -5.52 5.46 -13.61
N TYR A 339 -6.68 5.41 -12.98
CA TYR A 339 -7.95 5.15 -13.65
C TYR A 339 -8.71 6.47 -13.79
N GLU A 340 -8.77 7.01 -15.00
CA GLU A 340 -9.67 8.11 -15.31
C GLU A 340 -11.02 7.54 -15.80
N THR A 341 -12.13 8.11 -15.34
CA THR A 341 -13.49 7.72 -15.76
C THR A 341 -14.24 9.00 -16.13
N TYR A 342 -14.99 8.99 -17.24
CA TYR A 342 -15.39 10.18 -17.99
C TYR A 342 -16.90 10.31 -17.98
N ARG A 343 -17.42 11.42 -17.47
CA ARG A 343 -18.86 11.66 -17.46
C ARG A 343 -19.40 11.69 -18.91
N ILE A 344 -20.62 11.22 -19.10
CA ILE A 344 -21.49 11.57 -20.23
C ILE A 344 -22.78 12.07 -19.58
N SER A 345 -23.09 13.36 -19.69
CA SER A 345 -24.35 13.95 -19.21
C SER A 345 -25.42 13.66 -20.26
N GLN A 346 -26.57 13.16 -19.80
CA GLN A 346 -27.77 13.22 -20.63
C GLN A 346 -28.43 14.59 -20.42
N PRO A 347 -28.96 15.22 -21.48
CA PRO A 347 -29.77 16.41 -21.34
C PRO A 347 -31.03 16.08 -20.51
N SER A 348 -31.38 17.00 -19.61
CA SER A 348 -32.57 16.95 -18.74
C SER A 348 -33.87 17.04 -19.51
#